data_AF-A0A0G0M9Y6-F1
#
_entry.id   AF-A0A0G0M9Y6-F1
#
_cell.length_a   1.000
_cell.length_b   1.000
_cell.length_c   1.000
_cell.angle_alpha   90.00
_cell.angle_beta   90.00
_cell.angle_gamma   90.00
#
_symmetry.space_group_name_H-M   'P 1'
#
loop_
_entity.id
_entity.type
_entity.pdbx_description
1 polymer ?
#
loop_
_entity_poly.entity_id
_entity_poly.type
_entity_poly.pdbx_seq_one_letter_code
_entity_poly.pdbx_strand_id
1 'polypeptide(L)'
;MIEKIKLQLQILQLQLRIMLLKEKLTVPNLNDPRYIIIHHGAGQLNFEQVNEYHKGKWGFISSLGFGIGYQYFISYSGRVHQGRMDNEEAAATIGYNKCSINCCLQGNFETEQPTDLQLKEKNRI
;
A
#
# COMPACT_ATOMS: atom_id res chain seq x y z
N MET A 1 36.75 -21.88 -32.05
CA MET A 1 36.17 -20.54 -32.33
C MET A 1 34.67 -20.50 -32.02
N ILE A 2 33.87 -21.43 -32.59
CA ILE A 2 32.41 -21.50 -32.37
C ILE A 2 32.01 -21.75 -30.91
N GLU A 3 32.72 -22.62 -30.19
CA GLU A 3 32.42 -22.90 -28.77
C GLU A 3 32.66 -21.70 -27.86
N LYS A 4 33.72 -20.92 -28.12
CA LYS A 4 34.00 -19.67 -27.39
C LYS A 4 32.89 -18.63 -27.61
N ILE A 5 32.35 -18.56 -28.82
CA ILE A 5 31.22 -17.68 -29.16
C ILE A 5 29.93 -18.16 -28.47
N LYS A 6 29.65 -19.47 -28.45
CA LYS A 6 28.51 -20.04 -27.72
C LYS A 6 28.58 -19.73 -26.21
N LEU A 7 29.77 -19.88 -25.62
CA LEU A 7 29.98 -19.55 -24.20
C LEU A 7 29.76 -18.05 -23.93
N GLN A 8 30.26 -17.17 -24.80
CA GLN A 8 30.01 -15.73 -24.67
C GLN A 8 28.53 -15.36 -24.80
N LEU A 9 27.80 -16.00 -25.71
CA LEU A 9 26.35 -15.79 -25.86
C LEU A 9 25.58 -16.26 -24.62
N GLN A 10 25.96 -17.39 -24.03
CA GLN A 10 25.36 -17.89 -22.78
C GLN A 10 25.63 -16.94 -21.61
N ILE A 11 26.85 -16.41 -21.50
CA ILE A 11 27.20 -15.41 -20.47
C ILE A 11 26.34 -14.16 -20.64
N LEU A 12 26.17 -13.66 -21.87
CA LEU A 12 25.36 -12.47 -22.14
C LEU A 12 23.88 -12.69 -21.81
N GLN A 13 23.34 -13.87 -22.13
CA GLN A 13 21.97 -14.24 -21.77
C GLN A 13 21.76 -14.29 -20.25
N LEU A 14 22.73 -14.83 -19.50
CA LEU A 14 22.68 -14.85 -18.04
C LEU A 14 22.77 -13.45 -17.45
N GLN A 15 23.64 -12.58 -17.99
CA GLN A 15 23.74 -11.19 -17.58
C GLN A 15 22.42 -10.43 -17.80
N LEU A 16 21.78 -10.59 -18.96
CA LEU A 16 20.48 -10.00 -19.24
C LEU A 16 19.40 -10.50 -18.28
N ARG A 17 19.39 -11.80 -17.97
CA ARG A 17 18.43 -12.39 -17.02
C ARG A 17 18.63 -11.86 -15.60
N ILE A 18 19.87 -11.68 -15.16
CA ILE A 18 20.20 -11.06 -13.87
C ILE A 18 19.75 -9.60 -13.83
N MET A 19 19.96 -8.84 -14.90
CA MET A 19 19.49 -7.44 -14.98
C MET A 19 17.97 -7.34 -14.86
N LEU A 20 17.22 -8.15 -15.62
CA LEU A 20 15.76 -8.19 -15.55
C LEU A 20 15.24 -8.66 -14.17
N LEU A 21 15.94 -9.58 -13.51
CA LEU A 21 15.60 -10.01 -12.15
C LEU A 21 15.88 -8.92 -11.12
N LYS A 22 16.99 -8.18 -11.25
CA LYS A 22 17.30 -7.04 -10.39
C LYS A 22 16.27 -5.93 -10.54
N GLU A 23 15.85 -5.62 -11.76
CA GLU A 23 14.78 -4.66 -12.04
C GLU A 23 13.44 -5.09 -11.40
N LYS A 24 13.11 -6.38 -11.46
CA LYS A 24 11.93 -6.95 -10.75
C LYS A 24 12.06 -6.92 -9.23
N LEU A 25 13.28 -7.01 -8.69
CA LEU A 25 13.55 -7.02 -7.25
C LEU A 25 13.69 -5.61 -6.66
N THR A 26 14.08 -4.61 -7.46
CA THR A 26 13.97 -3.20 -7.12
C THR A 26 12.53 -2.76 -7.30
N VAL A 27 11.65 -3.13 -6.36
CA VAL A 27 10.30 -2.57 -6.30
C VAL A 27 10.46 -1.08 -5.97
N PRO A 28 10.22 -0.14 -6.90
CA PRO A 28 10.22 1.26 -6.55
C PRO A 28 9.12 1.47 -5.51
N ASN A 29 9.39 2.25 -4.46
CA ASN A 29 8.44 2.58 -3.39
C ASN A 29 8.18 1.46 -2.36
N LEU A 30 9.21 0.68 -2.03
CA LEU A 30 9.17 -0.21 -0.87
C LEU A 30 9.02 0.61 0.42
N ASN A 31 7.90 0.44 1.11
CA ASN A 31 7.67 0.96 2.45
C ASN A 31 8.47 0.13 3.47
N ASP A 32 9.13 0.79 4.41
CA ASP A 32 9.84 0.19 5.55
C ASP A 32 9.21 0.71 6.85
N PRO A 33 8.07 0.14 7.29
CA PRO A 33 7.26 0.73 8.34
C PRO A 33 7.97 0.73 9.69
N ARG A 34 8.18 1.92 10.25
CA ARG A 34 8.66 2.16 11.62
C ARG A 34 7.62 2.89 12.49
N TYR A 35 6.57 3.40 11.85
CA TYR A 35 5.46 4.11 12.48
C TYR A 35 4.12 3.49 12.11
N ILE A 36 3.15 3.64 13.00
CA ILE A 36 1.73 3.48 12.68
C ILE A 36 1.11 4.86 12.78
N ILE A 37 0.44 5.30 11.72
CA ILE A 37 -0.22 6.61 11.66
C ILE A 37 -1.71 6.39 11.52
N ILE A 38 -2.45 6.96 12.46
CA ILE A 38 -3.91 6.86 12.51
C ILE A 38 -4.52 8.12 11.90
N HIS A 39 -5.45 7.92 10.97
CA HIS A 39 -6.26 8.95 10.33
C HIS A 39 -7.74 8.73 10.66
N HIS A 40 -8.55 9.77 10.50
CA HIS A 40 -10.01 9.62 10.39
C HIS A 40 -10.46 10.11 9.02
N GLY A 41 -11.58 9.61 8.53
CA GLY A 41 -12.07 9.89 7.17
C GLY A 41 -12.57 11.33 6.93
N ALA A 42 -12.60 12.17 7.97
CA ALA A 42 -13.20 13.52 7.97
C ALA A 42 -14.63 13.55 7.41
N GLY A 43 -15.36 12.44 7.57
CA GLY A 43 -16.68 12.25 6.98
C GLY A 43 -17.12 10.79 7.06
N GLN A 44 -18.27 10.52 6.45
CA GLN A 44 -19.01 9.26 6.60
C GLN A 44 -18.75 8.27 5.45
N LEU A 45 -17.85 8.60 4.51
CA LEU A 45 -17.61 7.79 3.31
C LEU A 45 -17.09 6.40 3.69
N ASN A 46 -17.64 5.37 3.04
CA ASN A 46 -17.15 3.99 3.18
C ASN A 46 -15.90 3.73 2.33
N PHE A 47 -15.33 2.52 2.45
CA PHE A 47 -14.11 2.13 1.75
C PHE A 47 -14.19 2.36 0.24
N GLU A 48 -15.27 1.92 -0.41
CA GLU A 48 -15.46 2.03 -1.86
C GLU A 48 -15.59 3.50 -2.31
N GLN A 49 -16.31 4.33 -1.54
CA GLN A 49 -16.44 5.75 -1.82
C GLN A 49 -15.12 6.50 -1.67
N VAL A 50 -14.34 6.20 -0.62
CA VAL A 50 -13.00 6.76 -0.44
C VAL A 50 -12.07 6.29 -1.56
N ASN A 51 -12.15 5.01 -1.95
CA ASN A 51 -11.39 4.46 -3.06
C ASN A 51 -11.64 5.22 -4.37
N GLU A 52 -12.91 5.41 -4.76
CA GLU A 52 -13.26 6.14 -5.97
C GLU A 52 -12.91 7.62 -5.88
N TYR A 53 -13.09 8.25 -4.71
CA TYR A 53 -12.68 9.64 -4.49
C TYR A 53 -11.17 9.83 -4.69
N HIS A 54 -10.36 8.98 -4.04
CA HIS A 54 -8.90 9.07 -4.15
C HIS A 54 -8.43 8.78 -5.59
N LYS A 55 -9.02 7.77 -6.23
CA LYS A 55 -8.75 7.41 -7.62
C LYS A 55 -9.08 8.56 -8.57
N GLY A 56 -10.24 9.19 -8.43
CA GLY A 56 -10.66 10.31 -9.28
C GLY A 56 -9.85 11.58 -9.03
N LYS A 57 -9.47 11.85 -7.78
CA LYS A 57 -8.75 13.07 -7.40
C LYS A 57 -7.26 13.03 -7.72
N TRP A 58 -6.61 11.88 -7.52
CA TRP A 58 -5.15 11.77 -7.63
C TRP A 58 -4.65 10.70 -8.60
N GLY A 59 -5.53 9.86 -9.15
CA GLY A 59 -5.14 8.80 -10.09
C GLY A 59 -4.32 7.68 -9.45
N PHE A 60 -4.30 7.58 -8.12
CA PHE A 60 -3.59 6.52 -7.42
C PHE A 60 -4.21 5.17 -7.73
N ILE A 61 -3.38 4.16 -7.95
CA ILE A 61 -3.77 2.75 -8.02
C ILE A 61 -2.67 1.96 -7.33
N SER A 62 -3.06 1.19 -6.32
CA SER A 62 -2.16 0.33 -5.57
C SER A 62 -1.90 -0.99 -6.31
N SER A 63 -0.92 -1.75 -5.83
CA SER A 63 -0.68 -3.13 -6.29
C SER A 63 -1.89 -4.05 -6.12
N LEU A 64 -2.84 -3.68 -5.24
CA LEU A 64 -4.10 -4.39 -5.00
C LEU A 64 -5.26 -3.90 -5.89
N GLY A 65 -5.04 -2.92 -6.76
CA GLY A 65 -6.05 -2.38 -7.67
C GLY A 65 -6.94 -1.29 -7.07
N PHE A 66 -6.62 -0.79 -5.88
CA PHE A 66 -7.39 0.24 -5.17
C PHE A 66 -6.73 1.62 -5.28
N GLY A 67 -7.51 2.69 -5.41
CA GLY A 67 -7.01 4.06 -5.40
C GLY A 67 -6.89 4.70 -4.03
N ILE A 68 -7.35 4.04 -2.97
CA ILE A 68 -7.21 4.54 -1.60
C ILE A 68 -5.75 4.79 -1.21
N GLY A 69 -5.51 5.82 -0.40
CA GLY A 69 -4.16 6.24 0.02
C GLY A 69 -3.61 5.49 1.24
N TYR A 70 -4.46 4.79 1.97
CA TYR A 70 -4.13 4.10 3.21
C TYR A 70 -3.83 2.62 2.96
N GLN A 71 -2.96 2.01 3.77
CA GLN A 71 -2.83 0.55 3.82
C GLN A 71 -4.11 -0.06 4.37
N TYR A 72 -4.65 0.52 5.44
CA TYR A 72 -5.83 -0.01 6.12
C TYR A 72 -6.95 1.02 6.25
N PHE A 73 -8.19 0.55 6.13
CA PHE A 73 -9.39 1.30 6.43
C PHE A 73 -10.30 0.49 7.35
N ILE A 74 -10.76 1.08 8.45
CA ILE A 74 -11.64 0.44 9.42
C ILE A 74 -13.01 1.11 9.39
N SER A 75 -14.02 0.40 8.90
CA SER A 75 -15.40 0.91 8.85
C SER A 75 -16.03 1.00 10.24
N TYR A 76 -17.17 1.66 10.36
CA TYR A 76 -17.93 1.73 11.62
C TYR A 76 -18.26 0.38 12.24
N SER A 77 -18.38 -0.69 11.42
CA SER A 77 -18.65 -2.05 11.89
C SER A 77 -17.40 -2.78 12.41
N GLY A 78 -16.24 -2.13 12.43
CA GLY A 78 -14.95 -2.74 12.78
C GLY A 78 -14.40 -3.64 11.67
N ARG A 79 -14.98 -3.62 10.46
CA ARG A 79 -14.44 -4.36 9.33
C ARG A 79 -13.18 -3.67 8.83
N VAL A 80 -12.09 -4.43 8.75
CA VAL A 80 -10.82 -3.98 8.20
C VAL A 80 -10.80 -4.27 6.70
N HIS A 81 -10.47 -3.24 5.91
CA HIS A 81 -10.23 -3.32 4.47
C HIS A 81 -8.76 -3.00 4.20
N GLN A 82 -8.12 -3.78 3.34
CA GLN A 82 -6.74 -3.55 2.92
C GLN A 82 -6.70 -2.90 1.54
N GLY A 83 -6.15 -1.69 1.47
CA GLY A 83 -6.08 -0.89 0.25
C GLY A 83 -4.73 -0.92 -0.45
N ARG A 84 -3.64 -1.06 0.33
CA ARG A 84 -2.25 -1.14 -0.14
C ARG A 84 -1.52 -2.24 0.61
N MET A 85 -0.50 -2.82 0.00
CA MET A 85 0.37 -3.77 0.70
C MET A 85 1.17 -3.07 1.81
N ASP A 86 1.56 -3.81 2.85
CA ASP A 86 2.32 -3.23 3.97
C ASP A 86 3.66 -2.63 3.55
N ASN A 87 4.31 -3.27 2.57
CA ASN A 87 5.56 -2.84 1.96
C ASN A 87 5.36 -1.90 0.75
N GLU A 88 4.15 -1.40 0.51
CA GLU A 88 3.86 -0.44 -0.54
C GLU A 88 3.70 0.96 0.07
N GLU A 89 4.29 1.96 -0.58
CA GLU A 89 4.18 3.36 -0.16
C GLU A 89 2.71 3.81 -0.08
N ALA A 90 2.37 4.47 1.05
CA ALA A 90 1.08 5.10 1.24
C ALA A 90 0.95 6.41 0.44
N ALA A 91 -0.26 6.94 0.35
CA ALA A 91 -0.51 8.29 -0.13
C ALA A 91 -1.41 9.03 0.88
N ALA A 92 -0.90 9.19 2.11
CA ALA A 92 -1.68 9.68 3.25
C ALA A 92 -0.93 10.70 4.12
N THR A 93 0.36 10.50 4.38
CA THR A 93 1.17 11.39 5.23
C THR A 93 2.49 11.74 4.53
N ILE A 94 2.55 12.96 4.00
CA ILE A 94 3.73 13.49 3.32
C ILE A 94 4.94 13.41 4.27
N GLY A 95 6.05 12.87 3.77
CA GLY A 95 7.28 12.64 4.54
C GLY A 95 7.34 11.32 5.31
N TYR A 96 6.20 10.66 5.55
CA TYR A 96 6.13 9.38 6.29
C TYR A 96 5.58 8.21 5.47
N ASN A 97 5.06 8.44 4.26
CA ASN A 97 4.46 7.40 3.41
C ASN A 97 5.34 6.17 3.13
N LYS A 98 6.68 6.31 3.19
CA LYS A 98 7.67 5.23 2.98
C LYS A 98 8.21 4.60 4.26
N CYS A 99 7.73 5.04 5.42
CA CYS A 99 8.15 4.50 6.71
C CYS A 99 7.01 4.28 7.70
N SER A 100 5.76 4.15 7.21
CA SER A 100 4.61 3.97 8.09
C SER A 100 3.53 3.08 7.51
N ILE A 101 2.79 2.42 8.39
CA ILE A 101 1.47 1.87 8.09
C ILE A 101 0.44 2.96 8.38
N ASN A 102 -0.32 3.37 7.37
CA ASN A 102 -1.40 4.34 7.53
C ASN A 102 -2.73 3.61 7.63
N CYS A 103 -3.44 3.86 8.73
CA CYS A 103 -4.75 3.29 9.00
C CYS A 103 -5.78 4.41 9.17
N CYS A 104 -6.81 4.41 8.33
CA CYS A 104 -7.91 5.37 8.41
C CYS A 104 -9.13 4.72 9.06
N LEU A 105 -9.71 5.36 10.06
CA LEU A 105 -11.00 4.97 10.61
C LEU A 105 -12.09 5.79 9.92
N GLN A 106 -13.17 5.11 9.52
CA GLN A 106 -14.36 5.78 9.01
C GLN A 106 -14.91 6.73 10.07
N GLY A 107 -15.10 8.00 9.70
CA GLY A 107 -15.76 9.00 10.53
C GLY A 107 -15.11 10.37 10.62
N ASN A 108 -15.84 11.29 11.25
CA ASN A 108 -15.36 12.62 11.59
C ASN A 108 -15.17 12.77 13.10
N PHE A 109 -13.97 12.47 13.59
CA PHE A 109 -13.66 12.48 15.02
C PHE A 109 -13.44 13.87 15.63
N GLU A 110 -13.59 14.93 14.83
CA GLU A 110 -13.79 16.28 15.36
C GLU A 110 -15.20 16.46 15.94
N THR A 111 -16.16 15.62 15.50
CA THR A 111 -17.59 15.76 15.83
C THR A 111 -18.22 14.50 16.44
N GLU A 112 -17.56 13.35 16.34
CA GLU A 112 -18.06 12.08 16.86
C GLU A 112 -16.94 11.26 17.50
N GLN A 113 -17.28 10.21 18.24
CA GLN A 113 -16.30 9.27 18.79
C GLN A 113 -16.20 8.04 17.88
N PRO A 114 -15.02 7.38 17.78
CA PRO A 114 -14.92 6.08 17.13
C PRO A 114 -15.82 5.06 17.81
N THR A 115 -16.34 4.10 17.03
CA THR A 115 -17.18 3.04 17.61
C THR A 115 -16.33 2.06 18.40
N ASP A 116 -16.94 1.41 19.40
CA ASP A 116 -16.28 0.32 20.15
C ASP A 116 -15.80 -0.81 19.22
N LEU A 117 -16.47 -1.02 18.08
CA LEU A 117 -16.07 -2.01 17.08
C LEU A 117 -14.82 -1.59 16.30
N GLN A 118 -14.60 -0.29 16.07
CA GLN A 118 -13.37 0.24 15.48
C GLN A 118 -12.18 0.15 16.44
N LEU A 119 -12.44 0.26 17.75
CA LEU A 119 -11.41 0.20 18.78
C LEU A 119 -11.11 -1.23 19.26
N LYS A 120 -12.04 -2.17 19.05
CA LYS A 120 -11.86 -3.56 19.47
C LYS A 120 -10.79 -4.27 18.65
N GLU A 121 -9.83 -4.84 19.38
CA GLU A 121 -8.93 -5.84 18.85
C GLU A 121 -9.72 -7.09 18.45
N LYS A 122 -9.82 -7.38 17.15
CA LYS A 122 -10.10 -8.73 16.69
C LYS A 122 -8.78 -9.46 16.56
N ASN A 123 -8.46 -10.29 17.56
CA ASN A 123 -7.40 -11.29 17.46
C ASN A 123 -7.61 -12.08 16.16
N ARG A 124 -6.82 -11.78 15.13
CA ARG A 124 -6.75 -12.59 13.91
C ARG A 124 -5.92 -13.83 14.27
N ILE A 125 -6.61 -14.97 14.34
CA ILE A 125 -6.01 -16.31 14.43
C ILE A 125 -5.45 -16.70 13.06
#